data_AF-A0A914S0N6-F1
#
_entry.id   AF-A0A914S0N6-F1
#
_cell.length_a   1.000
_cell.length_b   1.000
_cell.length_c   1.000
_cell.angle_alpha   90.00
_cell.angle_beta   90.00
_cell.angle_gamma   90.00
#
_symmetry.space_group_name_H-M   'P 1'
#
loop_
_entity.id
_entity.type
_entity.pdbx_description
1 polymer ?
#
loop_
_entity_poly.entity_id
_entity_poly.type
_entity_poly.pdbx_seq_one_letter_code
_entity_poly.pdbx_strand_id
1 'polypeptide(L)'
;MTISYQGNFCRLLLRWKGSIWRLVWKELLVFLCLYYAVRFRTTFLLFRRKFEQLALMFDEYTKLIPLTFLLGFYVSNVVSRWWRQFQSLPWPEDLLSVLCLDMSVAT
;
A
#
# COMPACT_ATOMS: atom_id res chain seq x y z
N MET A 1 -7.11 19.02 -7.50
CA MET A 1 -7.45 17.92 -8.42
C MET A 1 -8.06 16.77 -7.63
N THR A 2 -9.36 16.83 -7.39
CA THR A 2 -10.12 15.73 -6.76
C THR A 2 -10.63 14.83 -7.88
N ILE A 3 -10.24 13.57 -7.87
CA ILE A 3 -10.67 12.62 -8.90
C ILE A 3 -11.99 12.01 -8.44
N SER A 4 -13.10 12.32 -9.12
CA SER A 4 -14.42 11.75 -8.82
C SER A 4 -14.53 10.37 -9.47
N TYR A 5 -14.71 9.33 -8.65
CA TYR A 5 -14.72 7.93 -9.08
C TYR A 5 -16.09 7.31 -8.92
N GLN A 6 -17.08 7.81 -9.64
CA GLN A 6 -18.46 7.35 -9.46
C GLN A 6 -18.93 6.26 -10.45
N GLY A 7 -18.02 5.57 -11.15
CA GLY A 7 -18.49 4.49 -12.04
C GLY A 7 -17.49 3.67 -12.85
N ASN A 8 -16.22 3.50 -12.45
CA ASN A 8 -15.27 2.74 -13.29
C ASN A 8 -14.04 2.17 -12.53
N PHE A 9 -14.24 1.48 -11.40
CA PHE A 9 -13.14 0.88 -10.61
C PHE A 9 -12.17 0.01 -11.43
N CYS A 10 -12.66 -0.75 -12.43
CA CYS A 10 -11.78 -1.52 -13.30
C CYS A 10 -10.84 -0.64 -14.15
N ARG A 11 -11.31 0.53 -14.61
CA ARG A 11 -10.51 1.47 -15.40
C ARG A 11 -9.44 2.18 -14.55
N LEU A 12 -9.70 2.33 -13.26
CA LEU A 12 -8.73 2.81 -12.26
C LEU A 12 -7.59 1.83 -12.04
N LEU A 13 -7.90 0.53 -11.92
CA LEU A 13 -6.89 -0.52 -11.70
C LEU A 13 -5.85 -0.57 -12.82
N LEU A 14 -6.28 -0.29 -14.06
CA LEU A 14 -5.44 -0.33 -15.27
C LEU A 14 -4.63 0.97 -15.52
N ARG A 15 -4.83 2.04 -14.73
CA ARG A 15 -4.11 3.31 -14.94
C ARG A 15 -2.69 3.25 -14.39
N TRP A 16 -1.66 3.29 -15.24
CA TRP A 16 -0.25 3.14 -14.80
C TRP A 16 0.27 4.23 -13.84
N LYS A 17 -0.08 5.51 -14.07
CA LYS A 17 0.44 6.63 -13.27
C LYS A 17 -0.25 6.69 -11.90
N GLY A 18 0.49 6.31 -10.86
CA GLY A 18 0.01 6.29 -9.47
C GLY A 18 -0.72 5.00 -9.07
N SER A 19 -0.68 3.96 -9.91
CA SER A 19 -1.27 2.66 -9.56
C SER A 19 -0.35 1.82 -8.68
N ILE A 20 -0.99 0.95 -7.89
CA ILE A 20 -0.38 -0.08 -7.06
C ILE A 20 0.62 -0.92 -7.86
N TRP A 21 0.34 -1.19 -9.15
CA TRP A 21 1.25 -1.94 -10.02
C TRP A 21 2.63 -1.30 -10.13
N ARG A 22 2.72 0.02 -10.26
CA ARG A 22 4.02 0.72 -10.33
C ARG A 22 4.81 0.62 -9.02
N LEU A 23 4.12 0.52 -7.89
CA LEU A 23 4.74 0.39 -6.57
C LEU A 23 5.24 -1.05 -6.32
N VAL A 24 4.41 -2.04 -6.65
CA VAL A 24 4.62 -3.44 -6.24
C VAL A 24 5.42 -4.26 -7.26
N TRP A 25 5.54 -3.83 -8.52
CA TRP A 25 6.12 -4.69 -9.57
C TRP A 25 7.55 -5.20 -9.27
N LYS A 26 8.39 -4.40 -8.60
CA LYS A 26 9.77 -4.82 -8.24
C LYS A 26 9.75 -5.94 -7.22
N GLU A 27 8.92 -5.82 -6.18
CA GLU A 27 8.80 -6.86 -5.16
C GLU A 27 8.14 -8.12 -5.72
N LEU A 28 7.14 -7.96 -6.58
CA LEU A 28 6.50 -9.07 -7.28
C LEU A 28 7.52 -9.84 -8.13
N LEU A 29 8.40 -9.14 -8.86
CA LEU A 29 9.43 -9.77 -9.69
C LEU A 29 10.42 -10.55 -8.82
N VAL A 30 10.90 -9.96 -7.72
CA VAL A 30 11.81 -10.66 -6.79
C VAL A 30 11.14 -11.91 -6.19
N PHE A 31 9.88 -11.80 -5.76
CA PHE A 31 9.11 -12.93 -5.26
C PHE A 31 8.99 -14.04 -6.29
N LEU A 32 8.65 -13.69 -7.53
CA LEU A 32 8.48 -14.65 -8.63
C LEU A 32 9.80 -15.34 -8.98
N CYS A 33 10.91 -14.59 -9.03
CA CYS A 33 12.24 -15.14 -9.25
C CYS A 33 12.62 -16.16 -8.15
N LEU A 34 12.41 -15.82 -6.88
CA LEU A 34 12.69 -16.72 -5.76
C LEU A 34 11.80 -17.97 -5.79
N TYR A 35 10.51 -17.81 -6.07
CA TYR A 35 9.56 -18.92 -6.17
C TYR A 35 10.00 -19.93 -7.25
N TYR A 36 10.31 -19.44 -8.46
CA TYR A 36 10.78 -20.32 -9.54
C TYR A 36 12.15 -20.93 -9.25
N ALA A 37 13.07 -20.20 -8.62
CA ALA A 37 14.37 -20.75 -8.21
C ALA A 37 14.20 -21.93 -7.23
N VAL A 38 13.32 -21.80 -6.24
CA VAL A 38 13.01 -22.87 -5.29
C VAL A 38 12.36 -24.07 -5.99
N ARG A 39 11.38 -23.82 -6.86
CA ARG A 39 10.69 -24.87 -7.64
C ARG A 39 11.62 -25.61 -8.60
N PHE A 40 12.58 -24.91 -9.20
CA PHE A 40 13.61 -25.50 -10.04
C PHE A 40 14.53 -26.41 -9.21
N ARG A 41 15.00 -25.91 -8.06
CA ARG A 41 15.85 -26.69 -7.15
C ARG A 41 15.17 -27.96 -6.66
N THR A 42 13.90 -27.94 -6.29
CA THR A 42 13.18 -29.15 -5.83
C THR A 42 12.83 -30.13 -6.94
N THR A 43 12.81 -29.67 -8.20
CA THR A 43 12.62 -30.55 -9.36
C THR A 43 13.92 -31.28 -9.72
N PHE A 44 15.07 -30.61 -9.62
CA PHE A 44 16.37 -31.18 -9.97
C PHE A 44 17.10 -31.87 -8.81
N LEU A 45 16.81 -31.53 -7.55
CA LEU A 45 17.44 -32.15 -6.37
C LEU A 45 16.60 -33.31 -5.79
N LEU A 46 17.30 -34.35 -5.31
CA LEU A 46 16.74 -35.55 -4.69
C LEU A 46 16.07 -35.33 -3.31
N PHE A 47 16.16 -34.14 -2.72
CA PHE A 47 15.67 -33.83 -1.36
C PHE A 47 14.18 -33.44 -1.28
N ARG A 48 13.34 -34.01 -2.15
CA ARG A 48 11.90 -33.66 -2.24
C ARG A 48 11.14 -33.82 -0.92
N ARG A 49 11.33 -34.95 -0.22
CA ARG A 49 10.59 -35.26 1.03
C ARG A 49 10.87 -34.29 2.17
N LYS A 50 12.14 -33.88 2.36
CA LYS A 50 12.51 -32.92 3.41
C LYS A 50 11.97 -31.52 3.10
N PHE A 51 11.98 -31.14 1.83
CA PHE A 51 11.43 -29.85 1.40
C PHE A 51 9.90 -29.80 1.56
N GLU A 52 9.21 -30.89 1.26
CA GLU A 52 7.76 -31.00 1.42
C GLU A 52 7.33 -30.84 2.88
N GLN A 53 8.01 -31.50 3.81
CA GLN A 53 7.78 -31.31 5.24
C GLN A 53 8.00 -29.86 5.68
N LEU A 54 9.05 -29.21 5.18
CA LEU A 54 9.33 -27.81 5.49
C LEU A 54 8.23 -26.87 4.94
N ALA A 55 7.75 -27.12 3.72
CA ALA A 55 6.68 -26.33 3.11
C ALA A 55 5.36 -26.46 3.88
N LEU A 56 5.01 -27.67 4.34
CA LEU A 56 3.84 -27.90 5.18
C LEU A 56 3.95 -27.16 6.52
N MET A 57 5.13 -27.16 7.14
CA MET A 57 5.35 -26.41 8.38
C MET A 57 5.13 -24.91 8.19
N PHE A 58 5.69 -24.32 7.12
CA PHE A 58 5.50 -22.89 6.85
C PHE A 58 4.04 -22.53 6.52
N ASP A 59 3.30 -23.40 5.83
CA ASP A 59 1.87 -23.20 5.56
C ASP A 59 1.05 -23.16 6.86
N GLU A 60 1.36 -24.03 7.81
CA GLU A 60 0.74 -24.02 9.13
C GLU A 60 1.06 -22.71 9.87
N TYR A 61 2.33 -22.33 10.00
CA TYR A 61 2.73 -21.08 10.66
C TYR A 61 2.11 -19.83 10.05
N THR A 62 1.92 -19.78 8.73
CA THR A 62 1.33 -18.62 8.05
C THR A 62 -0.14 -18.43 8.45
N LYS A 63 -0.88 -19.52 8.72
CA LYS A 63 -2.27 -19.47 9.17
C LYS A 63 -2.43 -18.96 10.61
N LEU A 64 -1.41 -19.16 11.45
CA LEU A 64 -1.44 -18.70 12.85
C LEU A 64 -1.31 -17.18 12.97
N ILE A 65 -0.70 -16.49 12.01
CA ILE A 65 -0.44 -15.06 12.08
C ILE A 65 -1.56 -14.30 11.33
N PRO A 66 -2.41 -13.51 12.02
CA PRO A 66 -3.50 -12.77 11.39
C PRO A 66 -2.97 -11.50 10.69
N LEU A 67 -2.14 -11.67 9.66
CA LEU A 67 -1.47 -10.57 8.94
C LEU A 67 -2.45 -9.55 8.39
N THR A 68 -3.61 -10.00 7.87
CA THR A 68 -4.64 -9.12 7.34
C THR A 68 -5.19 -8.16 8.40
N PHE A 69 -5.35 -8.64 9.64
CA PHE A 69 -5.82 -7.81 10.75
C PHE A 69 -4.76 -6.77 11.13
N LEU A 70 -3.50 -7.18 11.29
CA LEU A 70 -2.40 -6.28 11.61
C LEU A 70 -2.20 -5.22 10.53
N LEU A 71 -2.24 -5.63 9.25
CA LEU A 71 -2.10 -4.72 8.12
C LEU A 71 -3.26 -3.71 8.06
N GLY A 72 -4.49 -4.18 8.31
CA GLY A 72 -5.67 -3.30 8.38
C GLY A 72 -5.54 -2.24 9.47
N PHE A 73 -5.13 -2.64 10.68
CA PHE A 73 -4.87 -1.71 11.78
C PHE A 73 -3.74 -0.72 11.43
N TYR A 74 -2.64 -1.23 10.89
CA TYR A 74 -1.48 -0.41 10.49
C TYR A 74 -1.86 0.65 9.45
N VAL A 75 -2.50 0.23 8.34
CA VAL A 75 -2.89 1.13 7.26
C VAL A 75 -3.90 2.18 7.75
N SER A 76 -4.88 1.78 8.59
CA SER A 76 -5.85 2.72 9.17
C SER A 76 -5.17 3.82 9.99
N ASN A 77 -4.19 3.46 10.82
CA ASN A 77 -3.43 4.44 11.60
C ASN A 77 -2.60 5.36 10.70
N VAL A 78 -1.92 4.81 9.69
CA VAL A 78 -1.12 5.60 8.72
C VAL A 78 -2.00 6.61 7.97
N VAL A 79 -3.18 6.19 7.48
CA VAL A 79 -4.13 7.06 6.80
C VAL A 79 -4.66 8.16 7.73
N SER A 80 -4.98 7.84 8.98
CA SER A 80 -5.43 8.84 9.97
C SER A 80 -4.37 9.92 10.21
N ARG A 81 -3.10 9.53 10.34
CA ARG A 81 -1.99 10.48 10.54
C ARG A 81 -1.75 11.32 9.28
N TRP A 82 -1.77 10.70 8.11
CA TRP A 82 -1.62 11.41 6.84
C TRP A 82 -2.71 12.47 6.65
N TRP A 83 -3.96 12.13 6.99
CA TRP A 83 -5.07 13.09 6.90
C TRP A 83 -4.90 14.26 7.87
N ARG A 84 -4.48 14.02 9.11
CA ARG A 84 -4.18 15.10 10.07
C ARG A 84 -3.06 16.01 9.57
N GLN A 85 -2.02 15.44 8.94
CA GLN A 85 -0.96 16.23 8.32
C GLN A 85 -1.52 17.11 7.20
N PHE A 86 -2.37 16.54 6.34
CA PHE A 86 -3.01 17.29 5.27
C PHE A 86 -3.87 18.45 5.79
N GLN A 87 -4.64 18.23 6.86
CA GLN A 87 -5.45 19.28 7.50
C GLN A 87 -4.63 20.36 8.20
N SER A 88 -3.41 20.03 8.63
CA SER A 88 -2.52 20.99 9.30
C SER A 88 -1.83 21.96 8.33
N LEU A 89 -1.93 21.75 7.01
CA LEU A 89 -1.42 22.71 6.05
C LEU A 89 -2.31 23.97 6.08
N PRO A 90 -1.76 25.14 6.43
CA PRO A 90 -2.52 26.38 6.39
C PRO A 90 -2.87 26.70 4.94
N TRP A 91 -4.13 26.99 4.70
CA TRP A 91 -4.59 27.34 3.37
C TRP A 91 -4.40 28.84 3.12
N PRO A 92 -4.02 29.24 1.90
CA PRO A 92 -3.85 30.65 1.56
C PRO A 92 -5.14 31.45 1.72
N GLU A 93 -6.31 30.83 1.55
CA GLU A 93 -7.62 31.45 1.82
C GLU A 93 -7.79 31.91 3.27
N ASP A 94 -7.33 31.13 4.24
CA ASP A 94 -7.44 31.49 5.67
C ASP A 94 -6.59 32.74 5.96
N LEU A 95 -5.36 32.79 5.44
CA LEU A 95 -4.47 33.94 5.57
C LEU A 95 -5.03 35.19 4.87
N LEU A 96 -5.58 35.04 3.66
CA LEU A 96 -6.19 36.13 2.89
C LEU A 96 -7.41 36.70 3.60
N SER A 97 -8.22 35.86 4.25
CA SER A 97 -9.41 36.30 4.99
C SER A 97 -9.04 37.19 6.17
N VAL A 98 -7.98 36.84 6.91
CA VAL A 98 -7.48 37.62 8.05
C VAL A 98 -6.90 38.95 7.58
N LEU A 99 -6.06 38.94 6.52
CA LEU A 99 -5.48 40.17 5.98
C LEU A 99 -6.53 41.15 5.42
N CYS A 100 -7.59 40.64 4.77
CA CYS A 100 -8.67 41.47 4.25
C CYS A 100 -9.47 42.15 5.37
N LEU A 101 -9.71 41.42 6.48
CA LEU A 101 -10.33 41.99 7.68
C LEU A 101 -9.46 43.08 8.30
N ASP A 102 -8.16 42.85 8.47
CA ASP A 102 -7.24 43.87 9.01
C ASP A 102 -7.21 45.14 8.16
N MET A 103 -7.20 45.03 6.82
CA MET A 103 -7.24 46.21 5.95
C MET A 103 -8.59 46.95 5.99
N SER A 104 -9.71 46.25 6.17
CA SER A 104 -11.04 46.86 6.27
C SER A 104 -11.29 47.56 7.60
N VAL A 105 -10.59 47.18 8.67
CA VAL A 105 -10.64 47.89 9.97
C VAL A 105 -9.74 49.13 9.96
N ALA A 106 -8.72 49.18 9.09
CA ALA A 106 -7.78 50.30 9.01
C ALA A 106 -8.25 51.48 8.13
N THR A 107 -9.36 51.35 7.40
CA THR A 107 -10.00 52.39 6.56
C THR A 107 -11.25 52.95 7.22
#